data_AF-A0A1T4UGP0-F1
#
_entry.id   AF-A0A1T4UGP0-F1
#
_cell.length_a   1.000
_cell.length_b   1.000
_cell.length_c   1.000
_cell.angle_alpha   90.00
_cell.angle_beta   90.00
_cell.angle_gamma   90.00
#
_symmetry.space_group_name_H-M   'P 1'
#
loop_
_entity.id
_entity.type
_entity.pdbx_description
1 polymer ?
#
loop_
_entity_poly.entity_id
_entity_poly.type
_entity_poly.pdbx_seq_one_letter_code
_entity_poly.pdbx_strand_id
1 'polypeptide(L)'
;MNSNYNPDKNQQQTERFQPPVHHQKPVNQQQPVHQNSNMIQDVSIYSHSYKIHGGKSALDVRATEKLRKSEENVIDKDGNKNLFHTIQLECAPKNDGQTRSYNWKRKVVLQLTDQELPLFICVCLGSLKKISFGNHGVGEEKNCKYFSLENQGIKLFMQAGNNSEKNKINLPIPINMPNAVHMGIIALEQYSKNFPSLSSDTVLKQVHYIGNVYCSFNHQEIKDKIPVN
;
A
#
# COMPACT_ATOMS: atom_id res chain seq x y z
N MET A 1 16.70 -17.49 62.34
CA MET A 1 15.82 -18.68 62.48
C MET A 1 14.39 -18.19 62.60
N ASN A 2 13.48 -18.77 61.80
CA ASN A 2 12.00 -18.80 61.80
C ASN A 2 11.24 -17.92 62.84
N SER A 3 10.11 -17.29 62.53
CA SER A 3 8.91 -17.92 61.96
C SER A 3 7.86 -16.89 61.47
N ASN A 4 7.13 -17.30 60.43
CA ASN A 4 5.85 -16.78 59.94
C ASN A 4 4.65 -17.24 60.81
N TYR A 5 3.45 -16.74 60.43
CA TYR A 5 2.07 -17.29 60.59
C TYR A 5 1.23 -16.80 61.79
N ASN A 6 -0.08 -16.46 61.78
CA ASN A 6 -1.23 -16.19 60.86
C ASN A 6 -2.48 -15.88 61.77
N PRO A 7 -3.78 -15.97 61.39
CA PRO A 7 -4.68 -15.18 60.52
C PRO A 7 -5.95 -14.56 61.21
N ASP A 8 -6.77 -13.85 60.38
CA ASP A 8 -8.27 -13.86 60.28
C ASP A 8 -9.22 -13.21 61.33
N LYS A 9 -10.04 -12.21 60.90
CA LYS A 9 -11.49 -12.31 60.52
C LYS A 9 -12.33 -11.01 60.70
N ASN A 10 -13.29 -10.88 59.77
CA ASN A 10 -14.33 -9.86 59.53
C ASN A 10 -15.47 -9.75 60.58
N GLN A 11 -16.21 -8.61 60.52
CA GLN A 11 -17.67 -8.33 60.72
C GLN A 11 -17.86 -6.93 61.40
N GLN A 12 -18.88 -6.06 61.25
CA GLN A 12 -20.20 -6.00 60.59
C GLN A 12 -20.75 -4.53 60.59
N GLN A 13 -21.92 -4.31 59.96
CA GLN A 13 -22.68 -3.08 59.57
C GLN A 13 -23.31 -2.20 60.69
N THR A 14 -23.76 -0.95 60.38
CA THR A 14 -25.20 -0.48 60.41
C THR A 14 -25.43 0.98 59.96
N GLU A 15 -26.71 1.31 59.67
CA GLU A 15 -27.29 2.38 58.83
C GLU A 15 -27.73 3.74 59.48
N ARG A 16 -28.05 4.73 58.60
CA ARG A 16 -29.16 5.73 58.57
C ARG A 16 -28.83 7.22 58.71
N PHE A 17 -29.35 8.05 57.77
CA PHE A 17 -30.29 9.19 57.91
C PHE A 17 -30.35 10.06 56.62
N GLN A 18 -31.55 10.56 56.25
CA GLN A 18 -31.89 11.55 55.18
C GLN A 18 -32.64 12.76 55.84
N PRO A 19 -33.10 13.86 55.16
CA PRO A 19 -32.62 14.74 54.06
C PRO A 19 -32.74 16.28 54.45
N PRO A 20 -32.69 17.31 53.54
CA PRO A 20 -33.94 17.88 52.94
C PRO A 20 -33.88 18.68 51.59
N VAL A 21 -35.02 18.62 50.85
CA VAL A 21 -35.84 19.66 50.16
C VAL A 21 -35.40 20.38 48.84
N HIS A 22 -36.45 20.62 48.03
CA HIS A 22 -36.66 20.84 46.60
C HIS A 22 -36.78 22.32 46.19
N HIS A 23 -36.43 22.72 44.96
CA HIS A 23 -37.10 23.79 44.18
C HIS A 23 -37.09 23.43 42.67
N GLN A 24 -38.27 23.41 42.04
CA GLN A 24 -38.51 23.27 40.58
C GLN A 24 -38.64 24.68 39.95
N LYS A 25 -38.38 24.98 38.66
CA LYS A 25 -39.04 24.63 37.35
C LYS A 25 -38.39 25.58 36.26
N PRO A 26 -38.68 25.53 34.93
CA PRO A 26 -39.69 24.76 34.21
C PRO A 26 -39.26 24.03 32.93
N VAL A 27 -40.20 23.19 32.49
CA VAL A 27 -40.32 22.44 31.23
C VAL A 27 -40.54 23.39 30.04
N ASN A 28 -39.82 23.22 28.92
CA ASN A 28 -40.48 23.10 27.61
C ASN A 28 -39.59 22.58 26.47
N GLN A 29 -40.28 21.90 25.54
CA GLN A 29 -39.92 21.53 24.16
C GLN A 29 -39.14 20.24 23.95
N GLN A 30 -39.93 19.19 23.71
CA GLN A 30 -39.57 18.04 22.90
C GLN A 30 -38.88 18.51 21.60
N GLN A 31 -37.63 18.10 21.41
CA GLN A 31 -37.02 18.03 20.09
C GLN A 31 -37.02 16.58 19.63
N PRO A 32 -37.28 16.34 18.33
CA PRO A 32 -37.54 15.02 17.81
C PRO A 32 -36.35 14.09 18.02
N VAL A 33 -36.64 12.84 18.33
CA VAL A 33 -35.69 11.73 18.24
C VAL A 33 -35.23 11.67 16.79
N HIS A 34 -34.13 12.34 16.48
CA HIS A 34 -33.36 12.00 15.30
C HIS A 34 -32.81 10.62 15.60
N GLN A 35 -33.48 9.62 15.02
CA GLN A 35 -32.85 8.35 14.69
C GLN A 35 -31.52 8.74 14.03
N ASN A 36 -30.43 8.63 14.79
CA ASN A 36 -29.12 8.50 14.19
C ASN A 36 -29.22 7.19 13.41
N SER A 37 -29.63 7.35 12.17
CA SER A 37 -29.40 6.39 11.12
C SER A 37 -27.91 6.13 11.28
N ASN A 38 -27.56 4.95 11.78
CA ASN A 38 -26.23 4.43 11.67
C ASN A 38 -25.95 4.50 10.17
N MET A 39 -25.33 5.60 9.73
CA MET A 39 -24.58 5.61 8.51
C MET A 39 -23.50 4.58 8.82
N ILE A 40 -23.79 3.33 8.46
CA ILE A 40 -22.79 2.43 7.94
C ILE A 40 -22.24 3.24 6.80
N GLN A 41 -21.23 4.06 7.13
CA GLN A 41 -20.38 4.68 6.17
C GLN A 41 -19.89 3.47 5.41
N ASP A 42 -20.34 3.35 4.16
CA ASP A 42 -19.88 2.33 3.25
C ASP A 42 -18.41 2.68 3.05
N VAL A 43 -17.58 2.25 4.01
CA VAL A 43 -16.14 2.32 3.94
C VAL A 43 -15.86 1.28 2.88
N SER A 44 -15.96 1.75 1.65
CA SER A 44 -15.26 1.24 0.51
C SER A 44 -13.87 0.85 0.99
N ILE A 45 -13.70 -0.44 1.30
CA ILE A 45 -12.44 -1.08 1.71
C ILE A 45 -11.45 -1.07 0.52
N TYR A 46 -11.83 -0.41 -0.57
CA TYR A 46 -11.11 -0.23 -1.82
C TYR A 46 -9.89 0.70 -1.71
N SER A 47 -9.59 1.29 -0.54
CA SER A 47 -8.26 1.83 -0.29
C SER A 47 -7.25 0.70 0.01
N HIS A 48 -7.08 -0.23 -0.94
CA HIS A 48 -6.10 -1.30 -0.83
C HIS A 48 -4.69 -0.72 -1.03
N SER A 49 -4.16 -0.13 0.04
CA SER A 49 -2.78 0.34 0.12
C SER A 49 -1.99 -0.46 1.15
N TYR A 50 -0.78 -0.90 0.81
CA TYR A 50 0.10 -1.65 1.71
C TYR A 50 1.38 -0.89 2.00
N LYS A 51 1.63 -0.62 3.29
CA LYS A 51 2.75 0.20 3.75
C LYS A 51 3.88 -0.65 4.30
N ILE A 52 5.10 -0.31 3.90
CA ILE A 52 6.34 -0.92 4.35
C ILE A 52 7.25 0.17 4.89
N HIS A 53 7.76 -0.02 6.10
CA HIS A 53 8.55 0.96 6.83
C HIS A 53 9.98 0.45 7.00
N GLY A 54 10.94 1.08 6.30
CA GLY A 54 12.36 0.78 6.41
C GLY A 54 13.12 1.80 7.25
N GLY A 55 14.41 1.51 7.53
CA GLY A 55 15.25 2.39 8.36
C GLY A 55 15.59 3.75 7.73
N LYS A 56 15.55 3.85 6.40
CA LYS A 56 15.88 5.10 5.64
C LYS A 56 14.71 5.64 4.84
N SER A 57 13.81 4.77 4.41
CA SER A 57 12.68 5.11 3.53
C SER A 57 11.49 4.21 3.82
N ALA A 58 10.29 4.65 3.43
CA ALA A 58 9.07 3.87 3.42
C ALA A 58 8.53 3.72 1.99
N LEU A 59 7.71 2.69 1.79
CA LEU A 59 6.98 2.41 0.56
C LEU A 59 5.49 2.28 0.90
N ASP A 60 4.64 2.84 0.04
CA ASP A 60 3.20 2.60 0.00
C ASP A 60 2.86 2.06 -1.38
N VAL A 61 2.36 0.81 -1.44
CA VAL A 61 1.88 0.19 -2.68
C VAL A 61 0.37 0.36 -2.73
N ARG A 62 -0.12 1.14 -3.70
CA ARG A 62 -1.54 1.50 -3.81
C ARG A 62 -2.13 0.91 -5.08
N ALA A 63 -3.27 0.23 -4.97
CA ALA A 63 -4.12 -0.03 -6.12
C ALA A 63 -4.55 1.29 -6.79
N THR A 64 -4.52 1.36 -8.11
CA THR A 64 -4.91 2.54 -8.89
C THR A 64 -5.33 2.15 -10.30
N GLU A 65 -5.84 3.09 -11.06
CA GLU A 65 -6.28 2.93 -12.44
C GLU A 65 -5.65 3.99 -13.33
N LYS A 66 -5.47 3.70 -14.62
CA LYS A 66 -5.17 4.70 -15.64
C LYS A 66 -6.02 4.49 -16.88
N LEU A 67 -6.25 5.55 -17.62
CA LEU A 67 -6.79 5.43 -18.97
C LEU A 67 -5.79 4.69 -19.87
N ARG A 68 -6.30 3.80 -20.71
CA ARG A 68 -5.50 3.21 -21.78
C ARG A 68 -5.27 4.28 -22.84
N LYS A 69 -4.01 4.66 -23.08
CA LYS A 69 -3.65 5.76 -24.00
C LYS A 69 -4.19 5.61 -25.41
N SER A 70 -4.31 4.37 -25.90
CA SER A 70 -4.88 4.08 -27.23
C SER A 70 -6.37 4.40 -27.32
N GLU A 71 -7.04 4.63 -26.18
CA GLU A 71 -8.49 4.57 -26.04
C GLU A 71 -9.01 5.62 -25.05
N GLU A 72 -8.34 6.77 -24.96
CA GLU A 72 -8.64 7.85 -23.99
C GLU A 72 -10.08 8.42 -24.11
N ASN A 73 -10.79 8.10 -25.20
CA ASN A 73 -12.19 8.46 -25.45
C ASN A 73 -13.11 7.26 -25.70
N VAL A 74 -12.65 6.03 -25.45
CA VAL A 74 -13.48 4.82 -25.61
C VAL A 74 -14.25 4.60 -24.32
N ILE A 75 -15.57 4.64 -24.47
CA ILE A 75 -16.54 4.36 -23.43
C ILE A 75 -17.33 3.14 -23.90
N ASP A 76 -17.55 2.17 -23.02
CA ASP A 76 -18.37 1.00 -23.34
C ASP A 76 -19.87 1.37 -23.42
N LYS A 77 -20.71 0.37 -23.73
CA LYS A 77 -22.16 0.56 -23.87
C LYS A 77 -22.85 1.01 -22.58
N ASP A 78 -22.21 0.80 -21.43
CA ASP A 78 -22.73 1.10 -20.11
C ASP A 78 -22.15 2.42 -19.55
N GLY A 79 -21.35 3.14 -20.34
CA GLY A 79 -20.78 4.42 -19.94
C GLY A 79 -19.44 4.30 -19.20
N ASN A 80 -18.85 3.11 -19.09
CA ASN A 80 -17.57 2.93 -18.39
C ASN A 80 -16.39 3.26 -19.31
N LYS A 81 -15.41 3.97 -18.74
CA LYS A 81 -14.15 4.28 -19.44
C LYS A 81 -13.29 3.02 -19.56
N ASN A 82 -12.53 2.92 -20.65
CA ASN A 82 -11.54 1.86 -20.76
C ASN A 82 -10.32 2.11 -19.86
N LEU A 83 -10.34 1.48 -18.69
CA LEU A 83 -9.31 1.60 -17.66
C LEU A 83 -8.32 0.42 -17.72
N PHE A 84 -7.10 0.70 -17.27
CA PHE A 84 -6.11 -0.29 -16.91
C PHE A 84 -5.88 -0.22 -15.40
N HIS A 85 -6.24 -1.31 -14.72
CA HIS A 85 -6.01 -1.50 -13.29
C HIS A 85 -4.52 -1.79 -13.06
N THR A 86 -3.88 -1.01 -12.20
CA THR A 86 -2.44 -1.07 -11.93
C THR A 86 -2.14 -0.72 -10.48
N ILE A 87 -0.85 -0.58 -10.15
CA ILE A 87 -0.40 -0.09 -8.85
C ILE A 87 0.42 1.19 -8.99
N GLN A 88 0.41 1.98 -7.93
CA GLN A 88 1.27 3.12 -7.71
C GLN A 88 2.17 2.85 -6.52
N LEU A 89 3.46 3.07 -6.71
CA LEU A 89 4.51 2.98 -5.70
C LEU A 89 4.81 4.39 -5.22
N GLU A 90 4.52 4.67 -3.94
CA GLU A 90 4.92 5.92 -3.31
C GLU A 90 6.04 5.66 -2.30
N CYS A 91 7.22 6.23 -2.56
CA CYS A 91 8.38 6.05 -1.70
C CYS A 91 8.71 7.36 -1.00
N ALA A 92 8.86 7.35 0.32
CA ALA A 92 9.17 8.56 1.10
C ALA A 92 10.45 8.38 1.92
N PRO A 93 11.32 9.40 2.01
CA PRO A 93 12.46 9.36 2.93
C PRO A 93 11.98 9.43 4.38
N LYS A 94 12.75 8.88 5.31
CA LYS A 94 12.54 9.09 6.74
C LYS A 94 12.67 10.58 7.08
N ASN A 95 11.89 11.07 8.03
CA ASN A 95 12.16 12.37 8.63
C ASN A 95 13.44 12.32 9.48
N ASP A 96 14.05 13.49 9.68
CA ASP A 96 15.17 13.63 10.60
C ASP A 96 14.74 13.28 12.04
N GLY A 97 15.57 12.51 12.75
CA GLY A 97 15.34 12.11 14.13
C GLY A 97 15.09 10.60 14.34
N GLN A 98 14.78 10.25 15.60
CA GLN A 98 14.69 8.85 16.04
C GLN A 98 13.32 8.20 15.82
N THR A 99 12.27 8.98 15.51
CA THR A 99 10.91 8.45 15.33
C THR A 99 10.76 7.70 14.01
N ARG A 100 9.84 6.72 13.96
CA ARG A 100 9.45 6.03 12.70
C ARG A 100 8.48 6.88 11.88
N SER A 101 8.88 8.09 11.52
CA SER A 101 8.09 9.01 10.69
C SER A 101 8.77 9.28 9.34
N TYR A 102 7.98 9.56 8.31
CA TYR A 102 8.44 9.66 6.92
C TYR A 102 7.90 10.93 6.26
N ASN A 103 8.72 11.57 5.42
CA ASN A 103 8.39 12.80 4.73
C ASN A 103 7.61 12.51 3.43
N TRP A 104 6.31 12.26 3.57
CA TRP A 104 5.43 12.00 2.41
C TRP A 104 5.24 13.20 1.48
N LYS A 105 5.64 14.41 1.88
CA LYS A 105 5.66 15.59 1.00
C LYS A 105 6.80 15.52 -0.02
N ARG A 106 7.90 14.83 0.32
CA ARG A 106 9.08 14.63 -0.54
C ARG A 106 9.12 13.22 -1.16
N LYS A 107 7.94 12.64 -1.44
CA LYS A 107 7.84 11.29 -1.99
C LYS A 107 8.20 11.22 -3.48
N VAL A 108 8.74 10.08 -3.89
CA VAL A 108 8.81 9.66 -5.30
C VAL A 108 7.56 8.84 -5.59
N VAL A 109 6.82 9.21 -6.64
CA VAL A 109 5.60 8.53 -7.08
C VAL A 109 5.83 7.92 -8.45
N LEU A 110 5.56 6.62 -8.56
CA LEU A 110 5.73 5.83 -9.77
C LEU A 110 4.45 5.02 -10.00
N GLN A 111 3.81 5.18 -11.15
CA GLN A 111 2.68 4.35 -11.54
C GLN A 111 3.17 3.30 -12.53
N LEU A 112 2.91 2.02 -12.25
CA LEU A 112 3.39 0.95 -13.10
C LEU A 112 2.65 0.91 -14.44
N THR A 113 3.40 0.64 -15.50
CA THR A 113 2.86 0.40 -16.83
C THR A 113 2.26 -1.01 -16.94
N ASP A 114 1.57 -1.24 -18.05
CA ASP A 114 1.03 -2.54 -18.44
C ASP A 114 2.12 -3.60 -18.66
N GLN A 115 3.32 -3.16 -19.07
CA GLN A 115 4.48 -4.02 -19.26
C GLN A 115 5.24 -4.26 -17.94
N GLU A 116 5.33 -3.26 -17.08
CA GLU A 116 6.06 -3.36 -15.81
C GLU A 116 5.31 -4.20 -14.75
N LEU A 117 3.98 -4.07 -14.69
CA LEU A 117 3.15 -4.71 -13.67
C LEU A 117 3.34 -6.24 -13.60
N PRO A 118 3.25 -7.02 -14.69
CA PRO A 118 3.48 -8.47 -14.63
C PRO A 118 4.91 -8.83 -14.22
N LEU A 119 5.91 -8.02 -14.59
CA LEU A 119 7.31 -8.25 -14.23
C LEU A 119 7.59 -7.94 -12.76
N PHE A 120 6.94 -6.92 -12.22
CA PHE A 120 6.91 -6.62 -10.79
C PHE A 120 6.31 -7.79 -9.98
N ILE A 121 5.19 -8.36 -10.44
CA ILE A 121 4.59 -9.55 -9.82
C ILE A 121 5.58 -10.72 -9.84
N CYS A 122 6.24 -10.97 -10.98
CA CYS A 122 7.24 -12.03 -11.10
C CYS A 122 8.36 -11.92 -10.08
N VAL A 123 8.87 -10.70 -9.81
CA VAL A 123 9.94 -10.51 -8.83
C VAL A 123 9.42 -10.71 -7.40
N CYS A 124 8.26 -10.15 -7.06
CA CYS A 124 7.63 -10.32 -5.75
C CYS A 124 7.33 -11.79 -5.40
N LEU A 125 6.89 -12.57 -6.41
CA LEU A 125 6.51 -13.98 -6.25
C LEU A 125 7.64 -14.97 -6.57
N GLY A 126 8.83 -14.48 -6.91
CA GLY A 126 10.04 -15.30 -7.02
C GLY A 126 10.34 -15.92 -8.38
N SER A 127 9.57 -15.61 -9.43
CA SER A 127 9.84 -16.06 -10.81
C SER A 127 10.97 -15.30 -11.49
N LEU A 128 11.21 -14.05 -11.07
CA LEU A 128 12.31 -13.21 -11.58
C LEU A 128 13.22 -12.75 -10.45
N LYS A 129 14.52 -12.67 -10.74
CA LYS A 129 15.52 -12.19 -9.79
C LYS A 129 15.49 -10.67 -9.65
N LYS A 130 15.40 -9.93 -10.74
CA LYS A 130 15.55 -8.47 -10.74
C LYS A 130 14.84 -7.79 -11.89
N ILE A 131 14.27 -6.63 -11.62
CA ILE A 131 13.78 -5.66 -12.60
C ILE A 131 14.34 -4.28 -12.28
N SER A 132 14.57 -3.48 -13.33
CA SER A 132 14.99 -2.09 -13.23
C SER A 132 14.28 -1.28 -14.32
N PHE A 133 13.43 -0.34 -13.91
CA PHE A 133 12.69 0.53 -14.81
C PHE A 133 13.03 1.98 -14.54
N GLY A 134 13.27 2.71 -15.63
CA GLY A 134 13.56 4.13 -15.61
C GLY A 134 12.52 4.89 -16.39
N ASN A 135 12.88 6.09 -16.80
CA ASN A 135 12.06 6.92 -17.67
C ASN A 135 10.66 7.30 -17.12
N HIS A 136 10.45 7.18 -15.81
CA HIS A 136 9.24 7.68 -15.17
C HIS A 136 9.34 9.20 -14.94
N GLY A 137 8.19 9.87 -14.81
CA GLY A 137 8.11 11.31 -14.59
C GLY A 137 7.41 12.05 -15.73
N VAL A 138 6.97 13.27 -15.45
CA VAL A 138 6.23 14.15 -16.38
C VAL A 138 6.82 15.54 -16.33
N GLY A 139 6.60 16.34 -17.38
CA GLY A 139 7.09 17.71 -17.45
C GLY A 139 8.61 17.80 -17.26
N GLU A 140 9.06 18.64 -16.34
CA GLU A 140 10.49 18.89 -16.06
C GLU A 140 11.23 17.68 -15.43
N GLU A 141 10.51 16.69 -14.90
CA GLU A 141 11.09 15.45 -14.35
C GLU A 141 10.97 14.28 -15.33
N LYS A 142 10.65 14.55 -16.60
CA LYS A 142 10.56 13.50 -17.62
C LYS A 142 11.89 12.75 -17.67
N ASN A 143 11.77 11.43 -17.65
CA ASN A 143 12.85 10.47 -17.63
C ASN A 143 13.72 10.41 -16.36
N CYS A 144 13.42 11.20 -15.33
CA CYS A 144 14.29 11.28 -14.15
C CYS A 144 13.94 10.26 -13.07
N LYS A 145 12.71 9.75 -13.03
CA LYS A 145 12.27 8.81 -11.98
C LYS A 145 12.51 7.37 -12.40
N TYR A 146 12.87 6.55 -11.42
CA TYR A 146 13.21 5.15 -11.62
C TYR A 146 12.85 4.31 -10.40
N PHE A 147 12.74 3.01 -10.62
CA PHE A 147 12.81 2.01 -9.56
C PHE A 147 13.51 0.73 -10.00
N SER A 148 13.99 -0.02 -9.03
CA SER A 148 14.40 -1.40 -9.20
C SER A 148 13.87 -2.23 -8.05
N LEU A 149 13.66 -3.52 -8.33
CA LEU A 149 13.25 -4.50 -7.34
C LEU A 149 14.09 -5.75 -7.56
N GLU A 150 14.73 -6.22 -6.50
CA GLU A 150 15.66 -7.35 -6.54
C GLU A 150 15.29 -8.37 -5.46
N ASN A 151 15.07 -9.60 -5.88
CA ASN A 151 14.91 -10.75 -5.01
C ASN A 151 16.28 -11.26 -4.54
N GLN A 152 16.51 -11.21 -3.24
CA GLN A 152 17.75 -11.61 -2.56
C GLN A 152 17.57 -12.92 -1.77
N GLY A 153 16.64 -13.77 -2.19
CA GLY A 153 16.29 -15.02 -1.52
C GLY A 153 15.22 -14.81 -0.46
N ILE A 154 15.63 -14.60 0.80
CA ILE A 154 14.71 -14.48 1.95
C ILE A 154 14.09 -13.07 2.12
N LYS A 155 14.44 -12.15 1.23
CA LYS A 155 14.01 -10.75 1.25
C LYS A 155 14.09 -10.16 -0.14
N LEU A 156 13.39 -9.06 -0.34
CA LEU A 156 13.57 -8.18 -1.48
C LEU A 156 14.26 -6.88 -1.08
N PHE A 157 14.90 -6.27 -2.05
CA PHE A 157 15.42 -4.92 -1.96
C PHE A 157 14.82 -4.10 -3.08
N MET A 158 14.11 -3.04 -2.71
CA MET A 158 13.61 -2.05 -3.65
C MET A 158 14.46 -0.78 -3.56
N GLN A 159 14.70 -0.17 -4.71
CA GLN A 159 15.24 1.17 -4.81
C GLN A 159 14.30 2.01 -5.66
N ALA A 160 13.98 3.22 -5.21
CA ALA A 160 13.26 4.20 -6.03
C ALA A 160 13.97 5.55 -5.94
N GLY A 161 13.85 6.37 -6.98
CA GLY A 161 14.49 7.66 -6.95
C GLY A 161 14.05 8.60 -8.04
N ASN A 162 14.65 9.79 -7.98
CA ASN A 162 14.52 10.85 -8.97
C ASN A 162 15.92 11.43 -9.18
N ASN A 163 16.38 11.48 -10.42
CA ASN A 163 17.68 12.01 -10.82
C ASN A 163 17.62 13.44 -11.37
N SER A 164 16.47 14.12 -11.29
CA SER A 164 16.33 15.52 -11.65
C SER A 164 17.23 16.38 -10.75
N GLU A 165 17.90 17.38 -11.32
CA GLU A 165 18.78 18.30 -10.57
C GLU A 165 18.06 18.98 -9.40
N LYS A 166 16.80 19.37 -9.58
CA LYS A 166 15.99 20.08 -8.58
C LYS A 166 15.50 19.18 -7.44
N ASN A 167 15.39 17.87 -7.68
CA ASN A 167 14.72 16.94 -6.78
C ASN A 167 15.45 15.59 -6.66
N LYS A 168 16.79 15.64 -6.66
CA LYS A 168 17.63 14.45 -6.60
C LYS A 168 17.41 13.69 -5.29
N ILE A 169 16.97 12.43 -5.39
CA ILE A 169 16.74 11.56 -4.23
C ILE A 169 16.88 10.09 -4.61
N ASN A 170 17.40 9.29 -3.68
CA ASN A 170 17.51 7.84 -3.80
C ASN A 170 16.99 7.19 -2.50
N LEU A 171 16.05 6.26 -2.62
CA LEU A 171 15.25 5.71 -1.54
C LEU A 171 15.42 4.17 -1.50
N PRO A 172 16.34 3.66 -0.66
CA PRO A 172 16.51 2.22 -0.47
C PRO A 172 15.49 1.66 0.53
N ILE A 173 14.80 0.58 0.17
CA ILE A 173 13.72 -0.03 0.95
C ILE A 173 13.95 -1.55 1.03
N PRO A 174 14.52 -2.06 2.14
CA PRO A 174 14.55 -3.49 2.43
C PRO A 174 13.14 -4.00 2.73
N ILE A 175 12.76 -5.12 2.13
CA ILE A 175 11.41 -5.71 2.21
C ILE A 175 11.56 -7.17 2.65
N ASN A 176 10.95 -7.56 3.77
CA ASN A 176 10.94 -8.97 4.19
C ASN A 176 10.01 -9.81 3.29
N MET A 177 10.19 -11.13 3.30
CA MET A 177 9.42 -12.01 2.40
C MET A 177 7.89 -11.92 2.57
N PRO A 178 7.30 -11.85 3.79
CA PRO A 178 5.85 -11.69 3.92
C PRO A 178 5.32 -10.42 3.25
N ASN A 179 6.01 -9.29 3.44
CA ASN A 179 5.64 -8.02 2.80
C ASN A 179 5.76 -8.09 1.28
N ALA A 180 6.80 -8.75 0.77
CA ALA A 180 6.99 -8.97 -0.65
C ALA A 180 5.85 -9.76 -1.29
N VAL A 181 5.43 -10.85 -0.66
CA VAL A 181 4.31 -11.66 -1.14
C VAL A 181 3.02 -10.83 -1.16
N HIS A 182 2.76 -10.04 -0.11
CA HIS A 182 1.60 -9.14 -0.10
C HIS A 182 1.63 -8.09 -1.22
N MET A 183 2.80 -7.50 -1.50
CA MET A 183 2.96 -6.60 -2.66
C MET A 183 2.62 -7.30 -3.97
N GLY A 184 3.11 -8.53 -4.15
CA GLY A 184 2.81 -9.36 -5.32
C GLY A 184 1.32 -9.69 -5.45
N ILE A 185 0.63 -9.99 -4.35
CA ILE A 185 -0.80 -10.29 -4.33
C ILE A 185 -1.63 -9.07 -4.73
N ILE A 186 -1.34 -7.89 -4.19
CA ILE A 186 -2.04 -6.64 -4.55
C ILE A 186 -1.85 -6.33 -6.04
N ALA A 187 -0.62 -6.49 -6.53
CA ALA A 187 -0.31 -6.30 -7.94
C ALA A 187 -1.04 -7.32 -8.83
N LEU A 188 -1.09 -8.60 -8.44
CA LEU A 188 -1.79 -9.66 -9.15
C LEU A 188 -3.30 -9.45 -9.17
N GLU A 189 -3.89 -8.98 -8.07
CA GLU A 189 -5.31 -8.64 -8.00
C GLU A 189 -5.64 -7.54 -9.01
N GLN A 190 -4.86 -6.46 -9.05
CA GLN A 190 -5.02 -5.38 -10.02
C GLN A 190 -4.81 -5.89 -11.45
N TYR A 191 -3.77 -6.69 -11.69
CA TYR A 191 -3.52 -7.24 -13.01
C TYR A 191 -4.68 -8.13 -13.48
N SER A 192 -5.27 -8.94 -12.60
CA SER A 192 -6.40 -9.82 -12.89
C SER A 192 -7.67 -9.07 -13.30
N LYS A 193 -7.93 -7.88 -12.73
CA LYS A 193 -9.08 -7.04 -13.11
C LYS A 193 -9.04 -6.59 -14.57
N ASN A 194 -7.87 -6.60 -15.20
CA ASN A 194 -7.73 -6.30 -16.63
C ASN A 194 -8.19 -7.46 -17.54
N PHE A 195 -8.49 -8.63 -16.99
CA PHE A 195 -8.88 -9.84 -17.72
C PHE A 195 -10.10 -10.51 -17.09
N PRO A 196 -11.28 -9.86 -17.08
CA PRO A 196 -12.45 -10.31 -16.32
C PRO A 196 -12.97 -11.70 -16.73
N SER A 197 -12.68 -12.15 -17.96
CA SER A 197 -13.05 -13.47 -18.44
C SER A 197 -12.07 -14.59 -18.04
N LEU A 198 -10.94 -14.25 -17.41
CA LEU A 198 -9.92 -15.22 -17.00
C LEU A 198 -9.97 -15.45 -15.49
N SER A 199 -9.75 -16.70 -15.08
CA SER A 199 -9.55 -17.02 -13.66
C SER A 199 -8.23 -16.46 -13.15
N SER A 200 -8.16 -16.13 -11.86
CA SER A 200 -6.90 -15.68 -11.22
C SER A 200 -5.77 -16.70 -11.36
N ASP A 201 -6.09 -18.00 -11.35
CA ASP A 201 -5.13 -19.08 -11.60
C ASP A 201 -4.54 -19.01 -13.01
N THR A 202 -5.38 -18.71 -14.01
CA THR A 202 -4.93 -18.53 -15.40
C THR A 202 -4.01 -17.31 -15.52
N VAL A 203 -4.38 -16.20 -14.88
CA VAL A 203 -3.57 -14.96 -14.88
C VAL A 203 -2.23 -15.21 -14.19
N LEU A 204 -2.21 -15.89 -13.04
CA LEU A 204 -0.98 -16.24 -12.33
C LEU A 204 -0.07 -17.12 -13.18
N LYS A 205 -0.61 -18.16 -13.84
CA LYS A 205 0.14 -19.02 -14.77
C LYS A 205 0.73 -18.22 -15.93
N GLN A 206 0.00 -17.26 -16.48
CA GLN A 206 0.50 -16.36 -17.51
C GLN A 206 1.66 -15.50 -17.02
N VAL A 207 1.57 -14.94 -15.81
CA VAL A 207 2.66 -14.16 -15.20
C VAL A 207 3.91 -15.03 -15.01
N HIS A 208 3.76 -16.26 -14.49
CA HIS A 208 4.88 -17.21 -14.40
C HIS A 208 5.49 -17.54 -15.77
N TYR A 209 4.65 -17.75 -16.78
CA TYR A 209 5.12 -17.99 -18.15
C TYR A 209 5.96 -16.82 -18.66
N ILE A 210 5.49 -15.57 -18.49
CA ILE A 210 6.25 -14.38 -18.86
C ILE A 210 7.61 -14.37 -18.16
N GLY A 211 7.65 -14.56 -16.83
CA GLY A 211 8.91 -14.61 -16.07
C GLY A 211 9.87 -15.70 -16.56
N ASN A 212 9.37 -16.90 -16.82
CA ASN A 212 10.17 -18.01 -17.32
C ASN A 212 10.75 -17.74 -18.72
N VAL A 213 9.96 -17.11 -19.60
CA VAL A 213 10.42 -16.69 -20.93
C VAL A 213 11.59 -15.71 -20.80
N TYR A 214 11.48 -14.69 -19.95
CA TYR A 214 12.57 -13.74 -19.71
C TYR A 214 13.84 -14.40 -19.14
N CYS A 215 13.69 -15.34 -18.21
CA CYS A 215 14.82 -16.12 -17.68
C CYS A 215 15.48 -17.00 -18.76
N SER A 216 14.68 -17.61 -19.66
CA SER A 216 15.16 -18.54 -20.68
C SER A 216 15.97 -17.85 -21.79
N PHE A 217 15.71 -16.57 -22.07
CA PHE A 217 16.46 -15.77 -23.05
C PHE A 217 17.71 -15.08 -22.48
N ASN A 218 18.27 -15.59 -21.38
CA ASN A 218 19.55 -15.17 -20.80
C ASN A 218 19.62 -13.71 -20.33
N HIS A 219 18.49 -13.10 -20.01
CA HIS A 219 18.43 -11.81 -19.33
C HIS A 219 18.15 -12.06 -17.85
N GLN A 220 19.20 -12.18 -17.03
CA GLN A 220 19.04 -12.18 -15.55
C GLN A 220 18.47 -10.85 -15.02
N GLU A 221 18.35 -9.84 -15.90
CA GLU A 221 17.82 -8.51 -15.63
C GLU A 221 17.09 -7.97 -16.86
N ILE A 222 15.88 -7.43 -16.66
CA ILE A 222 15.15 -6.64 -17.66
C ILE A 222 15.42 -5.17 -17.37
N LYS A 223 15.98 -4.44 -18.34
CA LYS A 223 16.19 -2.99 -18.30
C LYS A 223 15.40 -2.34 -19.42
N ASP A 224 14.66 -1.28 -19.12
CA ASP A 224 14.25 -0.35 -20.16
C ASP A 224 15.46 0.42 -20.69
N LYS A 225 15.42 0.74 -21.99
CA LYS A 225 16.49 1.44 -22.72
C LYS A 225 17.09 2.56 -21.88
N ILE A 226 18.32 2.36 -21.44
CA ILE A 226 19.20 3.41 -20.93
C ILE A 226 19.41 4.37 -22.11
N PRO A 227 19.13 5.69 -21.99
CA PRO A 227 19.65 6.63 -22.96
C PRO A 227 21.17 6.50 -22.97
N VAL A 228 21.72 6.09 -24.11
CA VAL A 228 23.16 6.12 -24.34
C VAL A 228 23.58 7.58 -24.36
N ASN A 229 24.41 7.96 -23.38
CA ASN A 229 25.17 9.21 -23.20
C ASN A 229 24.43 10.54 -23.39
#